data_AF-A0AAW3ZLN1-F1
#
_entry.id   AF-A0AAW3ZLN1-F1
#
_cell.length_a   1.000
_cell.length_b   1.000
_cell.length_c   1.000
_cell.angle_alpha   90.00
_cell.angle_beta   90.00
_cell.angle_gamma   90.00
#
_symmetry.space_group_name_H-M   'P 1'
#
loop_
_entity.id
_entity.type
_entity.pdbx_description
1 polymer ?
#
loop_
_entity_poly.entity_id
_entity_poly.type
_entity_poly.pdbx_seq_one_letter_code
_entity_poly.pdbx_strand_id
1 'polypeptide(L)'
;MIRSDHPAVTPFQFGDIEVDPAHCCLRFADGRQQKLTSQCMQVLCVLAREPGELVSRAALVEQVWQGNYAVGDRGIANVIWTLRKAMEDDKETPRYIQTVPRKGYRALAAVKGLANGESSTGQAVDAITAGGDSESPHVAQSQFAVKHVERARKSLFRQLSRAVLWALLIALGLLLAAVSIRPRIALELEYGRQSWLAGAAKHEVSAGDHTWSYLEAGSGKPLLLLHSFGSRKEHWLGVIGHLAKSHRVIAPDLPGWGESERKDDSDYGYAAQSRRFAEFVAAVREGGQIDLVGHGMGGGIALVWSANGPPELDSLVLLDSLGVEYDNDLARAVRLGDNPLEAADLSSLHRRFALLFDRVPPTPWPFDQALLDVHLEQLPFERRVLPSIVLPERGAFVPGQAAYAVDVPTLVLWCQRDRVVPFSVAEDLAKRLRNQRLRALDACNHMPMIEQPANTALEIDSFL
;
A
#
# COMPACT_ATOMS: atom_id res chain seq x y z
N MET A 1 22.43 -25.75 2.15
CA MET A 1 23.31 -26.31 1.10
C MET A 1 23.79 -25.15 0.25
N ILE A 2 25.06 -24.76 0.37
CA ILE A 2 25.67 -23.74 -0.50
C ILE A 2 25.77 -24.36 -1.90
N ARG A 3 25.13 -23.76 -2.91
CA ARG A 3 25.20 -24.23 -4.30
C ARG A 3 26.55 -23.83 -4.91
N SER A 4 27.34 -24.88 -5.14
CA SER A 4 28.46 -25.17 -6.07
C SER A 4 29.19 -24.14 -6.95
N ASP A 5 28.89 -22.85 -6.98
CA ASP A 5 29.45 -21.97 -8.04
C ASP A 5 30.43 -20.90 -7.52
N HIS A 6 30.85 -20.97 -6.26
CA HIS A 6 31.99 -20.20 -5.73
C HIS A 6 33.10 -21.18 -5.32
N PRO A 7 34.37 -20.94 -5.72
CA PRO A 7 35.47 -21.85 -5.43
C PRO A 7 35.52 -22.11 -3.92
N ALA A 8 35.63 -23.39 -3.54
CA ALA A 8 35.64 -23.83 -2.15
C ALA A 8 36.75 -23.10 -1.40
N VAL A 9 36.36 -22.05 -0.66
CA VAL A 9 37.29 -21.27 0.16
C VAL A 9 37.65 -22.16 1.35
N THR A 10 38.91 -22.58 1.40
CA THR A 10 39.45 -23.31 2.56
C THR A 10 39.36 -22.45 3.81
N PRO A 11 39.28 -23.05 5.01
CA PRO A 11 39.34 -22.29 6.25
C PRO A 11 40.55 -21.35 6.26
N PHE A 12 40.34 -20.12 6.70
CA PHE A 12 41.35 -19.07 6.68
C PHE A 12 41.28 -18.24 7.96
N GLN A 13 42.37 -17.55 8.28
CA GLN A 13 42.44 -16.66 9.43
C GLN A 13 42.16 -15.22 9.00
N PHE A 14 41.26 -14.54 9.71
CA PHE A 14 40.91 -13.13 9.52
C PHE A 14 41.21 -12.36 10.82
N GLY A 15 42.42 -11.83 10.91
CA GLY A 15 42.96 -11.30 12.16
C GLY A 15 43.19 -12.42 13.18
N ASP A 16 42.46 -12.37 14.29
CA ASP A 16 42.43 -13.36 15.37
C ASP A 16 41.25 -14.34 15.28
N ILE A 17 40.43 -14.25 14.23
CA ILE A 17 39.24 -15.10 14.02
C ILE A 17 39.55 -16.15 12.94
N GLU A 18 39.28 -17.42 13.22
CA GLU A 18 39.29 -18.48 12.22
C GLU A 18 37.91 -18.52 11.52
N VAL A 19 37.92 -18.45 10.19
CA VAL A 19 36.73 -18.48 9.35
C VAL A 19 36.65 -19.84 8.68
N ASP A 20 35.51 -20.52 8.84
CA ASP A 20 35.18 -21.79 8.19
C ASP A 20 34.00 -21.57 7.22
N PRO A 21 34.29 -21.30 5.93
CA PRO A 21 33.27 -21.03 4.92
C PRO A 21 32.35 -22.22 4.66
N ALA A 22 32.84 -23.46 4.76
CA ALA A 22 32.06 -24.65 4.48
C ALA A 22 30.93 -24.85 5.49
N HIS A 23 31.18 -24.49 6.76
CA HIS A 23 30.20 -24.59 7.84
C HIS A 23 29.53 -23.26 8.20
N CYS A 24 29.82 -22.18 7.48
CA CYS A 24 29.36 -20.82 7.78
C CYS A 24 29.64 -20.43 9.24
N CYS A 25 30.84 -20.67 9.74
CA CYS A 25 31.16 -20.51 11.16
C CYS A 25 32.44 -19.70 11.38
N LEU A 26 32.43 -18.87 12.42
CA LEU A 26 33.59 -18.17 12.96
C LEU A 26 34.03 -18.86 14.26
N ARG A 27 35.33 -19.06 14.46
CA ARG A 27 35.91 -19.58 15.71
C ARG A 27 36.87 -18.56 16.29
N PHE A 28 36.70 -18.27 17.57
CA PHE A 28 37.52 -17.31 18.31
C PHE A 28 38.59 -18.04 19.12
N ALA A 29 39.68 -17.34 19.44
CA ALA A 29 40.79 -17.90 20.21
C ALA A 29 40.39 -18.41 21.62
N ASP A 30 39.28 -17.90 22.16
CA ASP A 30 38.69 -18.33 23.45
C ASP A 30 37.81 -19.60 23.33
N GLY A 31 37.76 -20.22 22.14
CA GLY A 31 36.97 -21.42 21.86
C GLY A 31 35.51 -21.16 21.52
N ARG A 32 35.03 -19.91 21.56
CA ARG A 32 33.67 -19.57 21.13
C ARG A 32 33.50 -19.80 19.63
N GLN A 33 32.29 -20.18 19.24
CA GLN A 33 31.91 -20.33 17.84
C GLN A 33 30.65 -19.52 17.54
N GLN A 34 30.64 -18.84 16.41
CA GLN A 34 29.50 -18.06 15.95
C GLN A 34 29.08 -18.52 14.56
N LYS A 35 27.81 -18.89 14.39
CA LYS A 35 27.24 -19.20 13.07
C LYS A 35 26.88 -17.93 12.33
N LEU A 36 27.13 -17.93 11.02
CA LEU A 36 26.75 -16.88 10.08
C LEU A 36 25.69 -17.37 9.09
N THR A 37 24.96 -16.44 8.49
CA THR A 37 24.16 -16.76 7.30
C THR A 37 25.07 -16.94 6.09
N SER A 38 24.60 -17.66 5.08
CA SER A 38 25.35 -17.86 3.82
C SER A 38 25.77 -16.55 3.17
N GLN A 39 24.91 -15.53 3.21
CA GLN A 39 25.19 -14.21 2.64
C GLN A 39 26.26 -13.45 3.44
N CYS A 40 26.21 -13.51 4.78
CA CYS A 40 27.27 -12.92 5.61
C CYS A 40 28.61 -13.59 5.31
N MET A 41 28.63 -14.92 5.22
CA MET A 41 29.85 -15.67 4.90
C MET A 41 30.41 -15.30 3.52
N GLN A 42 29.56 -15.18 2.50
CA GLN A 42 29.98 -14.77 1.16
C GLN A 42 30.56 -13.36 1.13
N VAL A 43 29.92 -12.38 1.80
CA VAL A 43 30.46 -11.01 1.91
C VAL A 43 31.83 -11.02 2.61
N LEU A 44 31.98 -11.78 3.71
CA LEU A 44 33.25 -11.88 4.42
C LEU A 44 34.35 -12.47 3.53
N CYS A 45 34.04 -13.52 2.76
CA CYS A 45 34.98 -14.12 1.81
C CYS A 45 35.38 -13.12 0.71
N VAL A 46 34.45 -12.35 0.16
CA VAL A 46 34.75 -11.32 -0.86
C VAL A 46 35.68 -10.25 -0.29
N LEU A 47 35.43 -9.77 0.94
CA LEU A 47 36.28 -8.79 1.60
C LEU A 47 37.67 -9.35 1.96
N ALA A 48 37.76 -10.64 2.28
CA ALA A 48 39.01 -11.29 2.67
C ALA A 48 39.93 -11.62 1.48
N ARG A 49 39.44 -11.60 0.24
CA ARG A 49 40.26 -11.89 -0.96
C ARG A 49 41.39 -10.90 -1.16
N GLU A 50 41.12 -9.62 -0.92
CA GLU A 50 42.09 -8.53 -1.10
C GLU A 50 42.07 -7.63 0.16
N PRO A 51 42.72 -8.06 1.26
CA PRO A 51 42.75 -7.27 2.49
C PRO A 51 43.41 -5.91 2.25
N GLY A 52 42.82 -4.85 2.78
CA GLY A 52 43.26 -3.47 2.54
C GLY A 52 42.66 -2.80 1.31
N GLU A 53 42.09 -3.56 0.36
CA GLU A 53 41.48 -2.98 -0.84
C GLU A 53 40.01 -2.59 -0.64
N LEU A 54 39.56 -1.62 -1.43
CA LEU A 54 38.18 -1.13 -1.39
C LEU A 54 37.28 -1.99 -2.29
N VAL A 55 36.36 -2.73 -1.69
CA VAL A 55 35.29 -3.40 -2.42
C VAL A 55 34.09 -2.47 -2.53
N SER A 56 33.71 -2.11 -3.76
CA SER A 56 32.57 -1.24 -4.03
C SER A 56 31.24 -1.93 -3.75
N ARG A 57 30.18 -1.16 -3.52
CA ARG A 57 28.83 -1.72 -3.33
C ARG A 57 28.35 -2.49 -4.55
N ALA A 58 28.60 -1.97 -5.75
CA ALA A 58 28.28 -2.66 -7.00
C ALA A 58 29.03 -4.00 -7.10
N ALA A 59 30.32 -4.03 -6.78
CA ALA A 59 31.10 -5.27 -6.80
C ALA A 59 30.57 -6.31 -5.79
N LEU A 60 30.11 -5.89 -4.62
CA LEU A 60 29.43 -6.77 -3.66
C LEU A 60 28.13 -7.33 -4.22
N VAL A 61 27.29 -6.50 -4.87
CA VAL A 61 26.05 -6.92 -5.54
C VAL A 61 26.34 -7.97 -6.62
N GLU A 62 27.33 -7.73 -7.46
CA GLU A 62 27.71 -8.67 -8.52
C GLU A 62 28.20 -10.00 -7.95
N GLN A 63 29.12 -9.98 -6.98
CA GLN A 63 29.76 -11.21 -6.49
C GLN A 63 28.90 -12.03 -5.52
N VAL A 64 28.06 -11.39 -4.71
CA VAL A 64 27.27 -12.06 -3.66
C VAL A 64 25.80 -12.22 -4.06
N TRP A 65 25.24 -11.23 -4.74
CA TRP A 65 23.84 -11.21 -5.15
C TRP A 65 23.64 -11.42 -6.65
N GLN A 66 24.69 -11.81 -7.39
CA GLN A 66 24.62 -12.15 -8.82
C GLN A 66 23.99 -11.04 -9.67
N GLY A 67 24.32 -9.78 -9.36
CA GLY A 67 23.77 -8.63 -10.08
C GLY A 67 22.34 -8.26 -9.68
N ASN A 68 21.78 -8.85 -8.61
CA ASN A 68 20.46 -8.46 -8.11
C ASN A 68 20.53 -7.13 -7.32
N TYR A 69 20.42 -6.02 -8.05
CA TYR A 69 20.43 -4.66 -7.48
C TYR A 69 19.22 -4.34 -6.58
N ALA A 70 18.18 -5.19 -6.55
CA ALA A 70 17.03 -4.99 -5.67
C ALA A 70 17.37 -5.10 -4.17
N VAL A 71 18.54 -5.64 -3.81
CA VAL A 71 19.03 -5.67 -2.42
C VAL A 71 19.19 -4.25 -1.83
N GLY A 72 19.52 -3.28 -2.68
CA GLY A 72 19.73 -1.88 -2.31
C GLY A 72 20.82 -1.65 -1.25
N ASP A 73 21.09 -0.38 -0.95
CA ASP A 73 22.11 0.00 0.03
C ASP A 73 21.79 -0.49 1.46
N ARG A 74 20.50 -0.53 1.80
CA ARG A 74 20.03 -0.98 3.11
C ARG A 74 20.31 -2.48 3.33
N GLY A 75 20.16 -3.31 2.30
CA GLY A 75 20.43 -4.74 2.39
C GLY A 75 21.93 -5.02 2.62
N ILE A 76 22.80 -4.36 1.85
CA ILE A 76 24.26 -4.47 2.02
C ILE A 76 24.69 -3.97 3.41
N ALA A 77 24.16 -2.83 3.84
CA ALA A 77 24.46 -2.27 5.16
C ALA A 77 24.04 -3.20 6.31
N ASN A 78 22.90 -3.89 6.18
CA ASN A 78 22.43 -4.84 7.17
C ASN A 78 23.37 -6.04 7.29
N VAL A 79 23.86 -6.58 6.16
CA VAL A 79 24.81 -7.71 6.17
C VAL A 79 26.14 -7.32 6.83
N ILE A 80 26.67 -6.14 6.53
CA ILE A 80 27.89 -5.63 7.17
C ILE A 80 27.66 -5.40 8.67
N TRP A 81 26.50 -4.88 9.05
CA TRP A 81 26.14 -4.72 10.46
C TRP A 81 26.09 -6.07 11.20
N THR A 82 25.49 -7.09 10.59
CA THR A 82 25.46 -8.45 11.16
C THR A 82 26.85 -9.05 11.29
N LEU A 83 27.71 -8.89 10.28
CA LEU A 83 29.11 -9.33 10.33
C LEU A 83 29.88 -8.66 11.46
N ARG A 84 29.76 -7.33 11.61
CA ARG A 84 30.39 -6.60 12.71
C ARG A 84 29.91 -7.08 14.07
N LYS A 85 28.61 -7.32 14.23
CA LYS A 85 28.07 -7.90 15.48
C LYS A 85 28.63 -9.28 15.77
N ALA A 86 28.73 -10.14 14.76
CA ALA A 86 29.26 -11.49 14.92
C ALA A 86 30.75 -11.51 15.30
N MET A 87 31.54 -10.56 14.79
CA MET A 87 32.99 -10.44 15.06
C MET A 87 33.32 -9.49 16.23
N GLU A 88 32.30 -8.96 16.90
CA GLU A 88 32.46 -7.92 17.95
C GLU A 88 33.24 -6.68 17.48
N ASP A 89 33.08 -6.31 16.20
CA ASP A 89 33.72 -5.17 15.55
C ASP A 89 32.92 -3.88 15.77
N ASP A 90 33.61 -2.79 16.12
CA ASP A 90 32.99 -1.48 16.32
C ASP A 90 33.00 -0.65 15.02
N LYS A 91 31.90 0.04 14.72
CA LYS A 91 31.81 0.83 13.48
C LYS A 91 32.70 2.07 13.51
N GLU A 92 32.82 2.72 14.66
CA GLU A 92 33.53 4.00 14.82
C GLU A 92 35.04 3.77 15.00
N THR A 93 35.42 2.60 15.52
CA THR A 93 36.80 2.12 15.72
C THR A 93 37.00 0.71 15.13
N PRO A 94 36.89 0.54 13.80
CA PRO A 94 36.87 -0.78 13.18
C PRO A 94 38.24 -1.47 13.28
N ARG A 95 38.22 -2.72 13.76
CA ARG A 95 39.35 -3.65 13.75
C ARG A 95 39.36 -4.54 12.51
N TYR A 96 38.18 -4.88 11.99
CA TYR A 96 38.05 -5.88 10.92
C TYR A 96 37.50 -5.30 9.63
N ILE A 97 36.39 -4.55 9.67
CA ILE A 97 35.76 -4.01 8.46
C ILE A 97 35.61 -2.49 8.58
N GLN A 98 36.24 -1.75 7.67
CA GLN A 98 36.03 -0.31 7.54
C GLN A 98 34.88 0.00 6.58
N THR A 99 34.04 0.96 6.94
CA THR A 99 33.10 1.56 5.98
C THR A 99 33.74 2.78 5.35
N VAL A 100 33.82 2.80 4.02
CA VAL A 100 34.24 3.98 3.25
C VAL A 100 32.99 4.69 2.74
N PRO A 101 32.63 5.87 3.30
CA PRO A 101 31.37 6.54 2.99
C PRO A 101 31.16 6.72 1.50
N ARG A 102 29.94 6.43 1.03
CA ARG A 102 29.52 6.51 -0.39
C ARG A 102 30.31 5.64 -1.39
N LYS A 103 31.36 4.93 -0.97
CA LYS A 103 32.19 4.10 -1.87
C LYS A 103 32.00 2.58 -1.66
N GLY A 104 32.18 2.10 -0.43
CA GLY A 104 32.11 0.66 -0.17
C GLY A 104 32.68 0.25 1.18
N TYR A 105 33.30 -0.93 1.23
CA TYR A 105 33.84 -1.55 2.43
C TYR A 105 35.24 -2.10 2.18
N ARG A 106 36.04 -2.19 3.24
CA ARG A 106 37.43 -2.64 3.19
C ARG A 106 37.73 -3.53 4.39
N ALA A 107 38.41 -4.64 4.17
CA ALA A 107 38.97 -5.45 5.24
C ALA A 107 40.24 -4.79 5.81
N LEU A 108 40.29 -4.60 7.12
CA LEU A 108 41.45 -4.09 7.85
C LEU A 108 42.28 -5.21 8.49
N ALA A 109 41.65 -6.36 8.73
CA ALA A 109 42.32 -7.50 9.34
C ALA A 109 43.25 -8.21 8.35
N ALA A 110 44.39 -8.68 8.86
CA ALA A 110 45.30 -9.52 8.08
C ALA A 110 44.64 -10.86 7.76
N VAL A 111 44.75 -11.31 6.51
CA VAL A 111 44.20 -12.59 6.04
C VAL A 111 45.34 -13.59 5.87
N LYS A 112 45.21 -14.80 6.41
CA LYS A 112 46.15 -15.92 6.18
C LYS A 112 45.42 -17.18 5.75
N GLY A 113 45.96 -17.93 4.78
CA GLY A 113 45.43 -19.23 4.37
C GLY A 113 44.32 -19.20 3.31
N LEU A 114 44.01 -18.04 2.74
CA LEU A 114 43.12 -17.93 1.59
C LEU A 114 43.93 -18.20 0.30
N ALA A 115 43.68 -19.32 -0.39
CA ALA A 115 44.40 -19.63 -1.62
C ALA A 115 43.86 -18.78 -2.79
N ASN A 116 44.67 -17.83 -3.28
CA ASN A 116 44.86 -17.54 -4.71
C ASN A 116 46.03 -16.58 -4.93
N GLY A 117 47.01 -17.03 -5.75
CA GLY A 117 47.80 -16.21 -6.69
C GLY A 117 48.75 -15.14 -6.15
N GLU A 118 50.01 -15.54 -5.98
CA GLU A 118 51.25 -14.75 -6.12
C GLU A 118 51.48 -13.46 -5.32
N SER A 119 52.72 -13.39 -4.81
CA SER A 119 53.27 -12.37 -3.93
C SER A 119 53.40 -10.97 -4.55
N SER A 120 53.30 -9.93 -3.71
CA SER A 120 54.41 -8.97 -3.62
C SER A 120 54.48 -8.27 -2.25
N THR A 121 55.62 -8.52 -1.58
CA THR A 121 56.41 -7.61 -0.76
C THR A 121 55.72 -6.79 0.34
N GLY A 122 55.92 -7.25 1.57
CA GLY A 122 55.88 -6.40 2.75
C GLY A 122 57.08 -5.45 2.83
N GLN A 123 56.86 -4.35 3.54
CA GLN A 123 57.91 -3.66 4.26
C GLN A 123 57.39 -3.35 5.67
N ALA A 124 57.92 -4.12 6.61
CA ALA A 124 58.01 -3.73 8.01
C ALA A 124 58.98 -2.56 8.10
N VAL A 125 58.63 -1.55 8.90
CA VAL A 125 59.57 -0.51 9.33
C VAL A 125 59.67 -0.65 10.84
N ASP A 126 60.79 -1.17 11.30
CA ASP A 126 61.19 -1.12 12.70
C ASP A 126 62.32 -0.09 12.89
N ALA A 127 62.13 0.69 13.96
CA ALA A 127 63.09 1.33 14.86
C ALA A 127 64.14 2.33 14.34
N ILE A 128 64.13 3.55 14.92
CA ILE A 128 65.33 4.21 15.52
C ILE A 128 64.91 5.07 16.75
N THR A 129 65.28 4.52 17.92
CA THR A 129 65.85 5.10 19.16
C THR A 129 65.28 6.32 19.90
N ALA A 130 64.96 6.03 21.18
CA ALA A 130 65.55 6.57 22.42
C ALA A 130 65.59 8.08 22.69
N GLY A 131 64.77 8.46 23.67
CA GLY A 131 64.95 9.53 24.66
C GLY A 131 63.76 9.36 25.63
N GLY A 132 63.91 8.92 26.87
CA GLY A 132 64.87 9.42 27.84
C GLY A 132 64.40 10.80 28.27
N ASP A 133 63.33 10.87 29.08
CA ASP A 133 63.15 11.93 30.07
C ASP A 133 61.98 11.63 31.03
N SER A 134 62.25 11.90 32.29
CA SER A 134 61.41 11.73 33.46
C SER A 134 60.13 12.57 33.40
N GLU A 135 58.95 11.93 33.40
CA GLU A 135 57.69 12.63 33.63
C GLU A 135 57.52 12.99 35.11
N SER A 136 57.49 14.29 35.36
CA SER A 136 57.12 14.91 36.64
C SER A 136 55.63 14.74 36.96
N PRO A 137 55.21 14.79 38.24
CA PRO A 137 53.88 14.36 38.69
C PRO A 137 52.67 15.21 38.24
N HIS A 138 52.86 16.24 37.41
CA HIS A 138 51.82 17.22 37.07
C HIS A 138 51.05 16.96 35.75
N VAL A 139 51.49 16.02 34.89
CA VAL A 139 50.78 15.70 33.62
C VAL A 139 49.70 14.62 33.79
N ALA A 140 49.85 13.73 34.78
CA ALA A 140 48.89 12.65 35.04
C ALA A 140 47.52 13.17 35.51
N GLN A 141 47.45 14.27 36.27
CA GLN A 141 46.18 14.82 36.77
C GLN A 141 45.32 15.48 35.68
N SER A 142 45.92 16.09 34.65
CA SER A 142 45.17 16.74 33.55
C SER A 142 44.60 15.71 32.56
N GLN A 143 45.34 14.64 32.25
CA GLN A 143 44.85 13.55 31.39
C GLN A 143 43.76 12.69 32.05
N PHE A 144 43.79 12.53 33.38
CA PHE A 144 42.71 11.86 34.12
C PHE A 144 41.42 12.70 34.11
N ALA A 145 41.50 14.02 34.32
CA ALA A 145 40.34 14.90 34.29
C ALA A 145 39.65 14.94 32.92
N VAL A 146 40.41 15.00 31.82
CA VAL A 146 39.88 14.96 30.45
C VAL A 146 39.20 13.63 30.14
N LYS A 147 39.81 12.48 30.51
CA LYS A 147 39.20 11.15 30.34
C LYS A 147 37.93 10.96 31.19
N HIS A 148 37.85 11.55 32.38
CA HIS A 148 36.65 11.52 33.22
C HIS A 148 35.51 12.35 32.63
N VAL A 149 35.78 13.56 32.13
CA VAL A 149 34.78 14.40 31.45
C VAL A 149 34.27 13.73 30.17
N GLU A 150 35.16 13.09 29.41
CA GLU A 150 34.78 12.40 28.17
C GLU A 150 33.97 11.11 28.43
N ARG A 151 34.30 10.35 29.49
CA ARG A 151 33.50 9.20 29.96
C ARG A 151 32.14 9.64 30.50
N ALA A 152 32.08 10.73 31.25
CA ALA A 152 30.82 11.31 31.73
C ALA A 152 29.94 11.78 30.56
N ARG A 153 30.52 12.43 29.54
CA ARG A 153 29.83 12.86 28.32
C ARG A 153 29.33 11.66 27.49
N LYS A 154 30.12 10.59 27.35
CA LYS A 154 29.70 9.35 26.67
C LYS A 154 28.60 8.61 27.46
N SER A 155 28.66 8.62 28.79
CA SER A 155 27.62 8.06 29.67
C SER A 155 26.31 8.85 29.58
N LEU A 156 26.38 10.18 29.65
CA LEU A 156 25.24 11.08 29.51
C LEU A 156 24.60 10.96 28.12
N PHE A 157 25.41 10.88 27.05
CA PHE A 157 24.92 10.64 25.69
C PHE A 157 24.21 9.28 25.57
N ARG A 158 24.76 8.21 26.17
CA ARG A 158 24.09 6.89 26.20
C ARG A 158 22.78 6.95 27.00
N GLN A 159 22.74 7.63 28.14
CA GLN A 159 21.52 7.80 28.93
C GLN A 159 20.46 8.62 28.19
N LEU A 160 20.85 9.73 27.55
CA LEU A 160 19.97 10.55 26.70
C LEU A 160 19.46 9.74 25.50
N SER A 161 20.32 8.98 24.82
CA SER A 161 19.90 8.12 23.70
C SER A 161 18.91 7.02 24.13
N ARG A 162 19.08 6.47 25.34
CA ARG A 162 18.14 5.52 25.93
C ARG A 162 16.83 6.20 26.32
N ALA A 163 16.89 7.40 26.89
CA ALA A 163 15.69 8.16 27.26
C ALA A 163 14.87 8.54 26.02
N VAL A 164 15.52 8.98 24.93
CA VAL A 164 14.86 9.23 23.64
C VAL A 164 14.26 7.95 23.07
N LEU A 165 15.00 6.83 23.09
CA LEU A 165 14.46 5.54 22.65
C LEU A 165 13.23 5.13 23.46
N TRP A 166 13.28 5.24 24.79
CA TRP A 166 12.14 4.94 25.66
C TRP A 166 10.97 5.88 25.39
N ALA A 167 11.20 7.17 25.20
CA ALA A 167 10.15 8.12 24.84
C ALA A 167 9.49 7.74 23.50
N LEU A 168 10.27 7.33 22.50
CA LEU A 168 9.74 6.85 21.22
C LEU A 168 8.95 5.56 21.36
N LEU A 169 9.41 4.61 22.18
CA LEU A 169 8.69 3.36 22.44
C LEU A 169 7.39 3.59 23.20
N ILE A 170 7.39 4.49 24.20
CA ILE A 170 6.18 4.90 24.93
C ILE A 170 5.22 5.61 23.96
N ALA A 171 5.70 6.54 23.15
CA ALA A 171 4.87 7.22 22.15
C ALA A 171 4.27 6.23 21.14
N LEU A 172 5.05 5.26 20.65
CA LEU A 172 4.55 4.19 19.80
C LEU A 172 3.52 3.33 20.52
N GLY A 173 3.77 2.94 21.78
CA GLY A 173 2.82 2.17 22.59
C GLY A 173 1.50 2.91 22.82
N LEU A 174 1.56 4.21 23.10
CA LEU A 174 0.37 5.06 23.24
C LEU A 174 -0.37 5.21 21.91
N LEU A 175 0.34 5.37 20.79
CA LEU A 175 -0.26 5.42 19.46
C LEU A 175 -0.97 4.11 19.12
N LEU A 176 -0.31 2.97 19.35
CA LEU A 176 -0.90 1.65 19.14
C LEU A 176 -2.13 1.45 20.03
N ALA A 177 -2.06 1.83 21.31
CA ALA A 177 -3.22 1.76 22.20
C ALA A 177 -4.38 2.65 21.73
N ALA A 178 -4.10 3.87 21.28
CA ALA A 178 -5.13 4.78 20.75
C ALA A 178 -5.80 4.21 19.49
N VAL A 179 -5.01 3.64 18.58
CA VAL A 179 -5.47 2.99 17.36
C VAL A 179 -6.26 1.70 17.66
N SER A 180 -5.88 0.94 18.70
CA SER A 180 -6.68 -0.20 19.18
C SER A 180 -8.04 0.21 19.76
N ILE A 181 -8.09 1.34 20.48
CA ILE A 181 -9.33 1.82 21.14
C ILE A 181 -10.26 2.49 20.13
N ARG A 182 -9.71 3.15 19.10
CA ARG A 182 -10.47 3.85 18.05
C ARG A 182 -9.91 3.51 16.67
N PRO A 183 -10.16 2.29 16.16
CA PRO A 183 -9.60 1.83 14.89
C PRO A 183 -10.04 2.71 13.71
N ARG A 184 -11.22 3.33 13.80
CA ARG A 184 -11.73 4.29 12.80
C ARG A 184 -10.79 5.46 12.52
N ILE A 185 -10.07 5.98 13.51
CA ILE A 185 -9.13 7.10 13.30
C ILE A 185 -8.05 6.70 12.29
N ALA A 186 -7.55 5.47 12.37
CA ALA A 186 -6.51 4.99 11.45
C ALA A 186 -7.05 4.88 10.01
N LEU A 187 -8.30 4.44 9.85
CA LEU A 187 -8.97 4.36 8.55
C LEU A 187 -9.20 5.76 7.95
N GLU A 188 -9.71 6.72 8.73
CA GLU A 188 -9.94 8.09 8.26
C GLU A 188 -8.64 8.81 7.91
N LEU A 189 -7.55 8.57 8.65
CA LEU A 189 -6.22 9.09 8.31
C LEU A 189 -5.71 8.50 6.99
N GLU A 190 -5.96 7.22 6.74
CA GLU A 190 -5.59 6.57 5.48
C GLU A 190 -6.41 7.12 4.31
N TYR A 191 -7.73 7.31 4.46
CA TYR A 191 -8.53 8.01 3.47
C TYR A 191 -8.04 9.44 3.24
N GLY A 192 -7.73 10.19 4.31
CA GLY A 192 -7.15 11.53 4.19
C GLY A 192 -5.83 11.54 3.42
N ARG A 193 -4.96 10.54 3.65
CA ARG A 193 -3.71 10.37 2.89
C ARG A 193 -3.98 10.07 1.41
N GLN A 194 -4.93 9.18 1.11
CA GLN A 194 -5.31 8.85 -0.26
C GLN A 194 -5.95 10.03 -0.98
N SER A 195 -6.85 10.77 -0.33
CA SER A 195 -7.44 12.02 -0.83
C SER A 195 -6.37 13.05 -1.16
N TRP A 196 -5.41 13.27 -0.26
CA TRP A 196 -4.29 14.17 -0.51
C TRP A 196 -3.45 13.75 -1.72
N LEU A 197 -3.13 12.45 -1.86
CA LEU A 197 -2.39 11.92 -3.01
C LEU A 197 -3.17 12.05 -4.33
N ALA A 198 -4.49 11.90 -4.28
CA ALA A 198 -5.37 12.05 -5.43
C ALA A 198 -5.65 13.52 -5.79
N GLY A 199 -5.21 14.48 -4.95
CA GLY A 199 -5.59 15.89 -5.09
C GLY A 199 -7.08 16.13 -4.87
N ALA A 200 -7.76 15.23 -4.15
CA ALA A 200 -9.18 15.28 -3.89
C ALA A 200 -9.49 16.04 -2.60
N ALA A 201 -10.29 17.09 -2.72
CA ALA A 201 -10.83 17.85 -1.60
C ALA A 201 -12.26 17.40 -1.29
N LYS A 202 -12.65 17.44 -0.02
CA LYS A 202 -14.03 17.17 0.41
C LYS A 202 -14.85 18.45 0.37
N HIS A 203 -16.06 18.34 -0.17
CA HIS A 203 -17.03 19.42 -0.30
C HIS A 203 -18.39 18.96 0.19
N GLU A 204 -19.25 19.93 0.50
CA GLU A 204 -20.66 19.72 0.80
C GLU A 204 -21.53 20.67 -0.02
N VAL A 205 -22.71 20.21 -0.41
CA VAL A 205 -23.70 21.03 -1.11
C VAL A 205 -25.11 20.61 -0.74
N SER A 206 -26.00 21.57 -0.53
CA SER A 206 -27.43 21.30 -0.40
C SER A 206 -28.04 21.26 -1.80
N ALA A 207 -28.60 20.11 -2.19
CA ALA A 207 -29.25 19.91 -3.47
C ALA A 207 -30.59 19.22 -3.26
N GLY A 208 -31.66 19.87 -3.71
CA GLY A 208 -33.02 19.48 -3.38
C GLY A 208 -33.27 19.55 -1.88
N ASP A 209 -33.75 18.46 -1.30
CA ASP A 209 -34.01 18.35 0.13
C ASP A 209 -32.88 17.68 0.92
N HIS A 210 -31.76 17.30 0.29
CA HIS A 210 -30.65 16.63 0.97
C HIS A 210 -29.37 17.46 0.98
N THR A 211 -28.58 17.32 2.04
CA THR A 211 -27.16 17.73 2.03
C THR A 211 -26.30 16.58 1.51
N TRP A 212 -25.48 16.86 0.50
CA TRP A 212 -24.59 15.91 -0.14
C TRP A 212 -23.15 16.19 0.27
N SER A 213 -22.39 15.15 0.60
CA SER A 213 -20.94 15.20 0.73
C SER A 213 -20.30 14.59 -0.52
N TYR A 214 -19.25 15.22 -1.05
CA TYR A 214 -18.56 14.72 -2.24
C TYR A 214 -17.07 15.03 -2.22
N LEU A 215 -16.31 14.24 -2.98
CA LEU A 215 -14.92 14.52 -3.29
C LEU A 215 -14.84 15.22 -4.65
N GLU A 216 -13.97 16.21 -4.76
CA GLU A 216 -13.67 16.93 -6.00
C GLU A 216 -12.16 16.99 -6.24
N ALA A 217 -11.73 16.71 -7.46
CA ALA A 217 -10.33 16.80 -7.87
C ALA A 217 -10.19 17.20 -9.35
N GLY A 218 -9.08 17.84 -9.69
CA GLY A 218 -8.75 18.17 -11.07
C GLY A 218 -9.52 19.36 -11.63
N SER A 219 -9.51 19.49 -12.95
CA SER A 219 -10.16 20.58 -13.68
C SER A 219 -10.52 20.12 -15.11
N GLY A 220 -11.39 20.88 -15.78
CA GLY A 220 -11.89 20.54 -17.12
C GLY A 220 -13.36 20.15 -17.09
N LYS A 221 -13.77 19.28 -18.04
CA LYS A 221 -15.15 18.81 -18.13
C LYS A 221 -15.52 18.00 -16.87
N PRO A 222 -16.69 18.24 -16.25
CA PRO A 222 -17.11 17.48 -15.08
C PRO A 222 -17.33 15.99 -15.40
N LEU A 223 -16.71 15.13 -14.60
CA LEU A 223 -16.87 13.68 -14.65
C LEU A 223 -17.38 13.19 -13.29
N LEU A 224 -18.63 12.73 -13.24
CA LEU A 224 -19.28 12.33 -12.00
C LEU A 224 -19.14 10.82 -11.78
N LEU A 225 -18.79 10.40 -10.55
CA LEU A 225 -18.55 8.99 -10.19
C LEU A 225 -19.53 8.52 -9.10
N LEU A 226 -20.54 7.73 -9.46
CA LEU A 226 -21.54 7.20 -8.54
C LEU A 226 -21.16 5.83 -7.99
N HIS A 227 -21.08 5.72 -6.66
CA HIS A 227 -20.78 4.46 -5.98
C HIS A 227 -22.00 3.51 -5.88
N SER A 228 -21.75 2.24 -5.52
CA SER A 228 -22.78 1.21 -5.36
C SER A 228 -23.41 1.18 -3.95
N PHE A 229 -24.32 0.23 -3.73
CA PHE A 229 -24.97 -0.02 -2.44
C PHE A 229 -23.94 -0.38 -1.35
N GLY A 230 -24.05 0.28 -0.19
CA GLY A 230 -23.13 0.05 0.95
C GLY A 230 -21.69 0.46 0.68
N SER A 231 -21.50 1.38 -0.27
CA SER A 231 -20.23 1.98 -0.65
C SER A 231 -20.19 3.47 -0.23
N ARG A 232 -19.15 4.18 -0.66
CA ARG A 232 -18.82 5.56 -0.32
C ARG A 232 -17.88 6.17 -1.36
N LYS A 233 -17.80 7.49 -1.41
CA LYS A 233 -16.94 8.27 -2.31
C LYS A 233 -15.46 7.88 -2.24
N GLU A 234 -14.96 7.44 -1.09
CA GLU A 234 -13.57 7.04 -0.90
C GLU A 234 -13.16 5.80 -1.73
N HIS A 235 -14.13 4.98 -2.17
CA HIS A 235 -13.83 3.83 -3.04
C HIS A 235 -13.30 4.27 -4.42
N TRP A 236 -13.53 5.52 -4.81
CA TRP A 236 -13.04 6.08 -6.06
C TRP A 236 -11.64 6.69 -5.97
N LEU A 237 -11.04 6.85 -4.77
CA LEU A 237 -9.78 7.59 -4.60
C LEU A 237 -8.65 7.09 -5.49
N GLY A 238 -8.54 5.77 -5.67
CA GLY A 238 -7.58 5.16 -6.58
C GLY A 238 -7.77 5.64 -8.02
N VAL A 239 -9.00 5.66 -8.51
CA VAL A 239 -9.35 6.10 -9.88
C VAL A 239 -9.29 7.63 -10.03
N ILE A 240 -9.73 8.39 -9.03
CA ILE A 240 -9.70 9.87 -9.02
C ILE A 240 -8.27 10.36 -9.29
N GLY A 241 -7.26 9.78 -8.65
CA GLY A 241 -5.86 10.18 -8.84
C GLY A 241 -5.33 10.02 -10.28
N HIS A 242 -6.01 9.22 -11.11
CA HIS A 242 -5.71 9.09 -12.54
C HIS A 242 -6.56 10.06 -13.38
N LEU A 243 -7.88 10.07 -13.19
CA LEU A 243 -8.82 10.84 -14.01
C LEU A 243 -8.76 12.35 -13.77
N ALA A 244 -8.38 12.79 -12.56
CA ALA A 244 -8.24 14.21 -12.22
C ALA A 244 -7.14 14.95 -13.01
N LYS A 245 -6.34 14.22 -13.80
CA LYS A 245 -5.33 14.79 -14.70
C LYS A 245 -5.94 15.40 -15.96
N SER A 246 -7.11 14.91 -16.39
CA SER A 246 -7.80 15.30 -17.62
C SER A 246 -9.21 15.86 -17.36
N HIS A 247 -9.81 15.54 -16.21
CA HIS A 247 -11.19 15.87 -15.89
C HIS A 247 -11.32 16.58 -14.54
N ARG A 248 -12.42 17.32 -14.37
CA ARG A 248 -12.90 17.74 -13.06
C ARG A 248 -13.74 16.60 -12.49
N VAL A 249 -13.14 15.79 -11.63
CA VAL A 249 -13.78 14.57 -11.11
C VAL A 249 -14.58 14.89 -9.86
N ILE A 250 -15.84 14.48 -9.83
CA ILE A 250 -16.78 14.72 -8.71
C ILE A 250 -17.35 13.37 -8.27
N ALA A 251 -17.02 12.92 -7.06
CA ALA A 251 -17.48 11.64 -6.51
C ALA A 251 -18.32 11.88 -5.25
N PRO A 252 -19.66 11.89 -5.35
CA PRO A 252 -20.53 12.04 -4.19
C PRO A 252 -20.69 10.76 -3.38
N ASP A 253 -20.95 10.94 -2.09
CA ASP A 253 -21.74 9.99 -1.33
C ASP A 253 -23.21 10.13 -1.73
N LEU A 254 -23.86 9.05 -2.11
CA LEU A 254 -25.29 9.03 -2.39
C LEU A 254 -26.09 9.29 -1.08
N PRO A 255 -27.23 10.01 -1.12
CA PRO A 255 -28.10 10.20 0.03
C PRO A 255 -28.40 8.86 0.70
N GLY A 256 -28.27 8.81 2.02
CA GLY A 256 -28.37 7.58 2.81
C GLY A 256 -27.02 6.91 3.13
N TRP A 257 -25.96 7.16 2.37
CA TRP A 257 -24.63 6.58 2.55
C TRP A 257 -23.56 7.63 2.84
N GLY A 258 -22.45 7.13 3.40
CA GLY A 258 -21.26 7.93 3.68
C GLY A 258 -21.56 9.11 4.61
N GLU A 259 -21.12 10.30 4.19
CA GLU A 259 -21.32 11.57 4.89
C GLU A 259 -22.50 12.39 4.37
N SER A 260 -23.19 11.91 3.32
CA SER A 260 -24.42 12.55 2.83
C SER A 260 -25.58 12.32 3.79
N GLU A 261 -26.53 13.26 3.79
CA GLU A 261 -27.68 13.22 4.68
C GLU A 261 -28.50 11.94 4.48
N ARG A 262 -28.98 11.41 5.60
CA ARG A 262 -29.88 10.26 5.65
C ARG A 262 -31.14 10.65 6.40
N LYS A 263 -32.28 10.51 5.73
CA LYS A 263 -33.63 10.67 6.29
C LYS A 263 -34.32 9.32 6.40
N ASP A 264 -34.84 8.98 7.58
CA ASP A 264 -35.38 7.64 7.83
C ASP A 264 -36.63 7.29 7.00
N ASP A 265 -37.48 8.27 6.69
CA ASP A 265 -38.76 8.07 5.97
C ASP A 265 -38.67 8.32 4.45
N SER A 266 -37.45 8.43 3.92
CA SER A 266 -37.23 8.65 2.48
C SER A 266 -37.20 7.35 1.68
N ASP A 267 -37.69 7.41 0.45
CA ASP A 267 -37.49 6.33 -0.54
C ASP A 267 -36.05 6.39 -1.09
N TYR A 268 -35.32 5.27 -1.03
CA TYR A 268 -33.94 5.13 -1.53
C TYR A 268 -33.84 4.20 -2.75
N GLY A 269 -34.96 3.85 -3.38
CA GLY A 269 -34.97 3.11 -4.65
C GLY A 269 -34.43 3.93 -5.82
N TYR A 270 -34.20 3.25 -6.96
CA TYR A 270 -33.56 3.85 -8.14
C TYR A 270 -34.23 5.14 -8.63
N ALA A 271 -35.56 5.17 -8.70
CA ALA A 271 -36.29 6.34 -9.18
C ALA A 271 -36.13 7.56 -8.26
N ALA A 272 -36.15 7.36 -6.93
CA ALA A 272 -35.96 8.44 -5.97
C ALA A 272 -34.52 8.94 -5.98
N GLN A 273 -33.54 8.04 -5.96
CA GLN A 273 -32.13 8.42 -6.05
C GLN A 273 -31.79 9.11 -7.37
N SER A 274 -32.40 8.70 -8.49
CA SER A 274 -32.23 9.36 -9.79
C SER A 274 -32.73 10.81 -9.79
N ARG A 275 -33.87 11.10 -9.14
CA ARG A 275 -34.37 12.48 -8.97
C ARG A 275 -33.42 13.33 -8.14
N ARG A 276 -32.95 12.81 -7.00
CA ARG A 276 -31.98 13.53 -6.15
C ARG A 276 -30.65 13.74 -6.88
N PHE A 277 -30.22 12.75 -7.65
CA PHE A 277 -29.01 12.87 -8.45
C PHE A 277 -29.11 13.97 -9.50
N ALA A 278 -30.28 14.14 -10.15
CA ALA A 278 -30.51 15.26 -11.06
C ALA A 278 -30.33 16.63 -10.37
N GLU A 279 -30.85 16.76 -9.14
CA GLU A 279 -30.69 17.98 -8.31
C GLU A 279 -29.21 18.22 -7.96
N PHE A 280 -28.48 17.16 -7.61
CA PHE A 280 -27.05 17.24 -7.35
C PHE A 280 -26.24 17.66 -8.59
N VAL A 281 -26.50 17.05 -9.75
CA VAL A 281 -25.87 17.42 -11.03
C VAL A 281 -26.08 18.91 -11.32
N ALA A 282 -27.31 19.40 -11.17
CA ALA A 282 -27.64 20.80 -11.39
C ALA A 282 -26.86 21.74 -10.45
N ALA A 283 -26.58 21.31 -9.21
CA ALA A 283 -25.86 22.10 -8.23
C ALA A 283 -24.33 22.14 -8.47
N VAL A 284 -23.73 21.07 -9.00
CA VAL A 284 -22.26 20.94 -9.07
C VAL A 284 -21.66 21.10 -10.46
N ARG A 285 -22.43 20.94 -11.55
CA ARG A 285 -21.84 20.93 -12.90
C ARG A 285 -21.29 22.28 -13.37
N GLU A 286 -21.70 23.39 -12.75
CA GLU A 286 -21.30 24.76 -13.10
C GLU A 286 -21.61 25.16 -14.56
N GLY A 287 -22.65 24.56 -15.13
CA GLY A 287 -23.01 24.70 -16.55
C GLY A 287 -22.27 23.70 -17.45
N GLY A 288 -22.58 23.70 -18.75
CA GLY A 288 -21.96 22.79 -19.72
C GLY A 288 -22.43 21.33 -19.59
N GLN A 289 -21.77 20.46 -20.37
CA GLN A 289 -22.03 19.03 -20.37
C GLN A 289 -21.15 18.30 -19.35
N ILE A 290 -21.60 17.11 -18.94
CA ILE A 290 -20.93 16.22 -18.00
C ILE A 290 -20.75 14.82 -18.61
N ASP A 291 -19.79 14.09 -18.09
CA ASP A 291 -19.68 12.65 -18.25
C ASP A 291 -20.04 11.96 -16.94
N LEU A 292 -20.59 10.75 -17.03
CA LEU A 292 -21.10 10.02 -15.87
C LEU A 292 -20.57 8.58 -15.83
N VAL A 293 -20.01 8.19 -14.70
CA VAL A 293 -19.66 6.79 -14.38
C VAL A 293 -20.53 6.34 -13.22
N GLY A 294 -21.20 5.19 -13.36
CA GLY A 294 -21.96 4.58 -12.29
C GLY A 294 -21.53 3.14 -12.02
N HIS A 295 -21.21 2.84 -10.77
CA HIS A 295 -20.85 1.49 -10.31
C HIS A 295 -22.01 0.79 -9.61
N GLY A 296 -22.31 -0.47 -9.98
CA GLY A 296 -23.33 -1.27 -9.32
C GLY A 296 -24.68 -0.55 -9.24
N MET A 297 -25.16 -0.26 -8.02
CA MET A 297 -26.38 0.53 -7.81
C MET A 297 -26.29 1.93 -8.43
N GLY A 298 -25.13 2.58 -8.36
CA GLY A 298 -24.87 3.88 -9.00
C GLY A 298 -25.03 3.82 -10.52
N GLY A 299 -24.68 2.69 -11.15
CA GLY A 299 -24.94 2.44 -12.57
C GLY A 299 -26.44 2.32 -12.88
N GLY A 300 -27.20 1.66 -12.02
CA GLY A 300 -28.65 1.61 -12.14
C GLY A 300 -29.31 2.99 -11.99
N ILE A 301 -28.84 3.81 -11.05
CA ILE A 301 -29.30 5.20 -10.91
C ILE A 301 -28.96 6.01 -12.17
N ALA A 302 -27.74 5.85 -12.69
CA ALA A 302 -27.28 6.52 -13.90
C ALA A 302 -28.13 6.13 -15.13
N LEU A 303 -28.48 4.85 -15.29
CA LEU A 303 -29.38 4.38 -16.35
C LEU A 303 -30.76 5.05 -16.27
N VAL A 304 -31.37 5.07 -15.09
CA VAL A 304 -32.70 5.68 -14.89
C VAL A 304 -32.66 7.18 -15.16
N TRP A 305 -31.60 7.87 -14.74
CA TRP A 305 -31.45 9.29 -15.01
C TRP A 305 -31.25 9.58 -16.50
N SER A 306 -30.33 8.86 -17.14
CA SER A 306 -29.94 9.03 -18.55
C SER A 306 -31.08 8.75 -19.52
N ALA A 307 -31.99 7.82 -19.18
CA ALA A 307 -33.15 7.49 -19.99
C ALA A 307 -34.16 8.63 -20.15
N ASN A 308 -34.08 9.68 -19.32
CA ASN A 308 -34.89 10.88 -19.48
C ASN A 308 -34.27 11.88 -20.49
N GLY A 309 -33.13 11.55 -21.09
CA GLY A 309 -32.43 12.39 -22.07
C GLY A 309 -31.97 13.74 -21.52
N PRO A 310 -31.25 13.79 -20.38
CA PRO A 310 -30.75 15.06 -19.84
C PRO A 310 -29.78 15.70 -20.86
N PRO A 311 -30.04 16.94 -21.32
CA PRO A 311 -29.24 17.57 -22.37
C PRO A 311 -27.79 17.86 -21.94
N GLU A 312 -27.53 17.87 -20.63
CA GLU A 312 -26.19 18.02 -20.07
C GLU A 312 -25.37 16.73 -20.05
N LEU A 313 -25.93 15.55 -20.32
CA LEU A 313 -25.15 14.31 -20.34
C LEU A 313 -24.53 14.10 -21.72
N ASP A 314 -23.21 13.96 -21.75
CA ASP A 314 -22.46 13.71 -22.99
C ASP A 314 -22.12 12.24 -23.17
N SER A 315 -21.58 11.58 -22.13
CA SER A 315 -21.26 10.15 -22.16
C SER A 315 -21.58 9.45 -20.85
N LEU A 316 -21.89 8.14 -20.94
CA LEU A 316 -22.19 7.27 -19.81
C LEU A 316 -21.21 6.10 -19.73
N VAL A 317 -20.75 5.74 -18.53
CA VAL A 317 -20.01 4.52 -18.26
C VAL A 317 -20.75 3.72 -17.19
N LEU A 318 -21.07 2.47 -17.52
CA LEU A 318 -21.66 1.50 -16.62
C LEU A 318 -20.57 0.54 -16.16
N LEU A 319 -20.20 0.63 -14.88
CA LEU A 319 -19.18 -0.20 -14.26
C LEU A 319 -19.87 -1.26 -13.40
N ASP A 320 -19.87 -2.52 -13.81
CA ASP A 320 -20.45 -3.63 -13.03
C ASP A 320 -21.88 -3.33 -12.52
N SER A 321 -22.67 -2.65 -13.36
CA SER A 321 -23.97 -2.04 -13.01
C SER A 321 -25.05 -3.06 -12.63
N LEU A 322 -25.86 -2.69 -11.65
CA LEU A 322 -27.13 -3.37 -11.36
C LEU A 322 -28.24 -2.90 -12.30
N GLY A 323 -29.37 -3.60 -12.26
CA GLY A 323 -30.62 -3.17 -12.91
C GLY A 323 -31.20 -4.12 -13.94
N VAL A 324 -30.54 -5.23 -14.22
CA VAL A 324 -31.03 -6.31 -15.08
C VAL A 324 -31.20 -7.58 -14.25
N GLU A 325 -32.18 -8.40 -14.58
CA GLU A 325 -32.40 -9.68 -13.93
C GLU A 325 -31.29 -10.67 -14.26
N TYR A 326 -30.78 -11.38 -13.25
CA TYR A 326 -29.80 -12.45 -13.41
C TYR A 326 -30.00 -13.52 -12.35
N ASP A 327 -29.38 -14.67 -12.61
CA ASP A 327 -29.39 -15.80 -11.70
C ASP A 327 -27.98 -16.27 -11.35
N ASN A 328 -27.63 -16.15 -10.08
CA ASN A 328 -26.43 -16.71 -9.45
C ASN A 328 -26.76 -17.03 -7.98
N ASP A 329 -25.82 -17.65 -7.26
CA ASP A 329 -26.04 -18.03 -5.86
C ASP A 329 -26.37 -16.83 -4.97
N LEU A 330 -25.73 -15.68 -5.21
CA LEU A 330 -25.96 -14.44 -4.46
C LEU A 330 -27.39 -13.92 -4.66
N ALA A 331 -27.85 -13.78 -5.90
CA ALA A 331 -29.18 -13.31 -6.24
C ALA A 331 -30.27 -14.27 -5.71
N ARG A 332 -30.01 -15.59 -5.74
CA ARG A 332 -30.90 -16.58 -5.12
C ARG A 332 -31.01 -16.39 -3.61
N ALA A 333 -29.89 -16.21 -2.91
CA ALA A 333 -29.89 -15.95 -1.47
C ALA A 333 -30.67 -14.67 -1.12
N VAL A 334 -30.44 -13.59 -1.88
CA VAL A 334 -31.15 -12.31 -1.72
C VAL A 334 -32.66 -12.44 -1.92
N ARG A 335 -33.11 -13.18 -2.94
CA ARG A 335 -34.55 -13.44 -3.15
C ARG A 335 -35.18 -14.28 -2.03
N LEU A 336 -34.39 -15.06 -1.29
CA LEU A 336 -34.83 -15.83 -0.13
C LEU A 336 -34.77 -15.03 1.19
N GLY A 337 -34.39 -13.74 1.14
CA GLY A 337 -34.30 -12.86 2.30
C GLY A 337 -32.97 -12.92 3.05
N ASP A 338 -31.95 -13.59 2.51
CA ASP A 338 -30.58 -13.58 3.03
C ASP A 338 -29.74 -12.48 2.37
N ASN A 339 -28.68 -12.00 3.01
CA ASN A 339 -27.74 -11.06 2.41
C ASN A 339 -26.29 -11.53 2.62
N PRO A 340 -25.72 -12.29 1.67
CA PRO A 340 -24.36 -12.78 1.81
C PRO A 340 -23.29 -11.68 1.79
N LEU A 341 -23.64 -10.46 1.36
CA LEU A 341 -22.77 -9.28 1.41
C LEU A 341 -22.87 -8.53 2.75
N GLU A 342 -23.72 -8.96 3.67
CA GLU A 342 -23.81 -8.35 5.00
C GLU A 342 -22.51 -8.53 5.80
N ALA A 343 -22.08 -7.49 6.51
CA ALA A 343 -20.93 -7.53 7.42
C ALA A 343 -21.38 -7.18 8.85
N ALA A 344 -21.77 -8.20 9.62
CA ALA A 344 -22.22 -8.08 11.02
C ALA A 344 -21.15 -8.49 12.04
N ASP A 345 -20.06 -9.10 11.58
CA ASP A 345 -18.89 -9.51 12.36
C ASP A 345 -17.66 -9.62 11.42
N LEU A 346 -16.47 -9.87 11.97
CA LEU A 346 -15.25 -10.00 11.15
C LEU A 346 -15.33 -11.17 10.15
N SER A 347 -16.05 -12.25 10.50
CA SER A 347 -16.16 -13.41 9.62
C SER A 347 -17.01 -13.11 8.38
N SER A 348 -18.13 -12.43 8.58
CA SER A 348 -19.03 -11.95 7.52
C SER A 348 -18.41 -10.82 6.72
N LEU A 349 -17.62 -9.93 7.33
CA LEU A 349 -16.79 -8.95 6.60
C LEU A 349 -15.80 -9.65 5.65
N HIS A 350 -15.07 -10.65 6.14
CA HIS A 350 -14.13 -11.40 5.30
C HIS A 350 -14.86 -12.20 4.20
N ARG A 351 -16.05 -12.75 4.47
CA ARG A 351 -16.89 -13.37 3.42
C ARG A 351 -17.32 -12.34 2.38
N ARG A 352 -17.75 -11.15 2.80
CA ARG A 352 -18.10 -10.02 1.91
C ARG A 352 -16.91 -9.68 1.01
N PHE A 353 -15.70 -9.53 1.55
CA PHE A 353 -14.51 -9.27 0.73
C PHE A 353 -14.20 -10.42 -0.23
N ALA A 354 -14.33 -11.67 0.22
CA ALA A 354 -14.13 -12.83 -0.64
C ALA A 354 -15.16 -12.92 -1.77
N LEU A 355 -16.32 -12.24 -1.68
CA LEU A 355 -17.32 -12.13 -2.74
C LEU A 355 -17.08 -10.91 -3.64
N LEU A 356 -16.57 -9.80 -3.09
CA LEU A 356 -16.37 -8.54 -3.82
C LEU A 356 -15.07 -8.48 -4.63
N PHE A 357 -14.01 -9.16 -4.19
CA PHE A 357 -12.67 -9.04 -4.78
C PHE A 357 -12.19 -10.37 -5.39
N ASP A 358 -11.42 -10.34 -6.49
CA ASP A 358 -10.68 -11.52 -7.00
C ASP A 358 -9.49 -11.77 -6.08
N ARG A 359 -8.79 -10.70 -5.71
CA ARG A 359 -7.75 -10.69 -4.67
C ARG A 359 -8.10 -9.66 -3.62
N VAL A 360 -8.42 -10.13 -2.41
CA VAL A 360 -8.73 -9.25 -1.28
C VAL A 360 -7.55 -8.32 -1.02
N PRO A 361 -7.73 -6.99 -1.07
CA PRO A 361 -6.68 -6.04 -0.75
C PRO A 361 -6.17 -6.30 0.68
N PRO A 362 -4.85 -6.19 0.93
CA PRO A 362 -4.35 -6.33 2.28
C PRO A 362 -4.96 -5.24 3.17
N THR A 363 -5.55 -5.65 4.29
CA THR A 363 -6.06 -4.78 5.34
C THR A 363 -5.11 -4.83 6.54
N PRO A 364 -4.16 -3.87 6.67
CA PRO A 364 -3.31 -3.81 7.84
C PRO A 364 -4.15 -3.61 9.10
N TRP A 365 -3.72 -4.20 10.20
CA TRP A 365 -4.35 -3.95 11.48
C TRP A 365 -4.31 -2.43 11.83
N PRO A 366 -5.41 -1.83 12.31
CA PRO A 366 -6.71 -2.42 12.66
C PRO A 366 -7.84 -2.12 11.64
N PHE A 367 -7.56 -2.08 10.34
CA PHE A 367 -8.53 -1.61 9.34
C PHE A 367 -9.72 -2.54 9.16
N ASP A 368 -9.56 -3.84 9.35
CA ASP A 368 -10.65 -4.81 9.36
C ASP A 368 -11.70 -4.45 10.42
N GLN A 369 -11.27 -4.15 11.65
CA GLN A 369 -12.17 -3.69 12.72
C GLN A 369 -12.79 -2.33 12.38
N ALA A 370 -12.00 -1.38 11.87
CA ALA A 370 -12.52 -0.06 11.48
C ALA A 370 -13.61 -0.16 10.39
N LEU A 371 -13.40 -1.01 9.39
CA LEU A 371 -14.36 -1.26 8.31
C LEU A 371 -15.60 -1.96 8.85
N LEU A 372 -15.45 -2.93 9.76
CA LEU A 372 -16.58 -3.57 10.44
C LEU A 372 -17.43 -2.54 11.21
N ASP A 373 -16.79 -1.66 11.99
CA ASP A 373 -17.51 -0.64 12.77
C ASP A 373 -18.35 0.26 11.85
N VAL A 374 -17.76 0.69 10.73
CA VAL A 374 -18.47 1.45 9.68
C VAL A 374 -19.68 0.69 9.13
N HIS A 375 -19.53 -0.60 8.82
CA HIS A 375 -20.63 -1.41 8.31
C HIS A 375 -21.73 -1.62 9.36
N LEU A 376 -21.38 -1.86 10.62
CA LEU A 376 -22.33 -2.04 11.71
C LEU A 376 -23.20 -0.80 11.93
N GLU A 377 -22.64 0.40 11.79
CA GLU A 377 -23.40 1.67 11.87
C GLU A 377 -24.43 1.81 10.74
N GLN A 378 -24.12 1.28 9.54
CA GLN A 378 -25.00 1.36 8.37
C GLN A 378 -26.02 0.22 8.30
N LEU A 379 -25.74 -0.88 8.99
CA LEU A 379 -26.45 -2.14 8.84
C LEU A 379 -27.98 -2.05 9.00
N PRO A 380 -28.54 -1.36 10.02
CA PRO A 380 -30.00 -1.25 10.16
C PRO A 380 -30.65 -0.49 9.01
N PHE A 381 -29.95 0.48 8.42
CA PHE A 381 -30.42 1.23 7.26
C PHE A 381 -30.35 0.39 5.99
N GLU A 382 -29.20 -0.24 5.74
CA GLU A 382 -28.99 -1.08 4.57
C GLU A 382 -29.99 -2.24 4.49
N ARG A 383 -30.30 -2.91 5.61
CA ARG A 383 -31.33 -3.96 5.66
C ARG A 383 -32.71 -3.46 5.25
N ARG A 384 -33.08 -2.22 5.58
CA ARG A 384 -34.38 -1.63 5.18
C ARG A 384 -34.41 -1.26 3.71
N VAL A 385 -33.29 -0.78 3.17
CA VAL A 385 -33.20 -0.26 1.79
C VAL A 385 -32.95 -1.36 0.77
N LEU A 386 -32.23 -2.42 1.13
CA LEU A 386 -31.85 -3.50 0.21
C LEU A 386 -33.02 -4.02 -0.64
N PRO A 387 -34.22 -4.28 -0.09
CA PRO A 387 -35.38 -4.70 -0.89
C PRO A 387 -35.71 -3.76 -2.06
N SER A 388 -35.56 -2.44 -1.89
CA SER A 388 -35.82 -1.44 -2.94
C SER A 388 -34.80 -1.48 -4.08
N ILE A 389 -33.67 -2.17 -3.89
CA ILE A 389 -32.59 -2.26 -4.85
C ILE A 389 -32.60 -3.60 -5.60
N VAL A 390 -33.05 -4.68 -4.94
CA VAL A 390 -32.89 -6.06 -5.42
C VAL A 390 -34.19 -6.80 -5.71
N LEU A 391 -35.34 -6.35 -5.18
CA LEU A 391 -36.62 -7.03 -5.40
C LEU A 391 -37.36 -6.50 -6.62
N PRO A 392 -37.85 -7.38 -7.53
CA PRO A 392 -38.54 -6.97 -8.75
C PRO A 392 -39.77 -6.09 -8.49
N GLU A 393 -40.58 -6.42 -7.49
CA GLU A 393 -41.81 -5.69 -7.12
C GLU A 393 -41.54 -4.30 -6.55
N ARG A 394 -40.28 -4.02 -6.17
CA ARG A 394 -39.81 -2.69 -5.74
C ARG A 394 -39.06 -1.92 -6.83
N GLY A 395 -39.00 -2.46 -8.05
CA GLY A 395 -38.40 -1.79 -9.21
C GLY A 395 -36.92 -2.11 -9.44
N ALA A 396 -36.40 -3.23 -8.94
CA ALA A 396 -35.01 -3.63 -9.13
C ALA A 396 -34.56 -3.67 -10.61
N PHE A 397 -35.49 -3.95 -11.53
CA PHE A 397 -35.21 -4.07 -12.97
C PHE A 397 -35.64 -2.87 -13.82
N VAL A 398 -36.10 -1.79 -13.17
CA VAL A 398 -36.39 -0.52 -13.85
C VAL A 398 -35.16 0.02 -14.61
N PRO A 399 -33.93 -0.01 -14.07
CA PRO A 399 -32.78 0.51 -14.80
C PRO A 399 -32.47 -0.24 -16.10
N GLY A 400 -32.61 -1.57 -16.09
CA GLY A 400 -32.42 -2.38 -17.29
C GLY A 400 -33.47 -2.12 -18.37
N GLN A 401 -34.68 -1.68 -18.00
CA GLN A 401 -35.69 -1.22 -18.97
C GLN A 401 -35.37 0.19 -19.47
N ALA A 402 -34.90 1.07 -18.58
CA ALA A 402 -34.47 2.43 -18.91
C ALA A 402 -33.33 2.44 -19.95
N ALA A 403 -32.46 1.41 -19.96
CA ALA A 403 -31.37 1.28 -20.93
C ALA A 403 -31.81 1.39 -22.41
N TYR A 404 -33.03 0.98 -22.77
CA TYR A 404 -33.54 1.09 -24.16
C TYR A 404 -33.75 2.54 -24.65
N ALA A 405 -33.85 3.49 -23.72
CA ALA A 405 -34.07 4.91 -23.97
C ALA A 405 -32.79 5.75 -23.80
N VAL A 406 -31.65 5.13 -23.51
CA VAL A 406 -30.36 5.85 -23.41
C VAL A 406 -29.75 5.99 -24.80
N ASP A 407 -29.58 7.24 -25.23
CA ASP A 407 -29.07 7.58 -26.57
C ASP A 407 -27.61 8.08 -26.58
N VAL A 408 -27.08 8.52 -25.45
CA VAL A 408 -25.68 8.98 -25.35
C VAL A 408 -24.69 7.82 -25.57
N PRO A 409 -23.48 8.10 -26.10
CA PRO A 409 -22.39 7.14 -26.10
C PRO A 409 -22.23 6.49 -24.73
N THR A 410 -22.25 5.15 -24.69
CA THR A 410 -22.19 4.38 -23.44
C THR A 410 -21.07 3.34 -23.46
N LEU A 411 -20.18 3.36 -22.47
CA LEU A 411 -19.26 2.26 -22.21
C LEU A 411 -19.88 1.31 -21.20
N VAL A 412 -19.98 0.04 -21.54
CA VAL A 412 -20.29 -1.05 -20.61
C VAL A 412 -18.96 -1.68 -20.22
N LEU A 413 -18.44 -1.33 -19.05
CA LEU A 413 -17.15 -1.79 -18.53
C LEU A 413 -17.39 -2.78 -17.39
N TRP A 414 -16.81 -3.98 -17.47
CA TRP A 414 -17.20 -5.04 -16.55
C TRP A 414 -16.07 -6.00 -16.24
N CYS A 415 -15.99 -6.45 -14.99
CA CYS A 415 -15.10 -7.54 -14.62
C CYS A 415 -15.64 -8.89 -15.10
N GLN A 416 -14.83 -9.64 -15.86
CA GLN A 416 -15.27 -10.91 -16.42
C GLN A 416 -15.59 -11.96 -15.34
N ARG A 417 -14.97 -11.84 -14.17
CA ARG A 417 -15.15 -12.74 -13.02
C ARG A 417 -16.03 -12.15 -11.92
N ASP A 418 -16.85 -11.14 -12.25
CA ASP A 418 -17.79 -10.58 -11.28
C ASP A 418 -18.76 -11.66 -10.77
N ARG A 419 -18.66 -11.97 -9.47
CA ARG A 419 -19.49 -12.95 -8.76
C ARG A 419 -20.74 -12.34 -8.12
N VAL A 420 -20.80 -11.01 -8.04
CA VAL A 420 -21.96 -10.27 -7.56
C VAL A 420 -22.93 -10.07 -8.70
N VAL A 421 -22.47 -9.45 -9.79
CA VAL A 421 -23.26 -9.18 -11.00
C VAL A 421 -22.58 -9.83 -12.20
N PRO A 422 -23.03 -11.01 -12.65
CA PRO A 422 -22.30 -11.79 -13.64
C PRO A 422 -22.16 -11.05 -14.97
N PHE A 423 -21.08 -11.31 -15.69
CA PHE A 423 -20.77 -10.66 -16.98
C PHE A 423 -21.90 -10.77 -18.03
N SER A 424 -22.77 -11.78 -17.94
CA SER A 424 -23.96 -11.91 -18.79
C SER A 424 -24.91 -10.71 -18.68
N VAL A 425 -24.90 -9.99 -17.56
CA VAL A 425 -25.64 -8.73 -17.38
C VAL A 425 -25.08 -7.62 -18.28
N ALA A 426 -23.75 -7.53 -18.40
CA ALA A 426 -23.10 -6.61 -19.31
C ALA A 426 -23.50 -6.89 -20.77
N GLU A 427 -23.54 -8.17 -21.15
CA GLU A 427 -23.97 -8.61 -22.48
C GLU A 427 -25.45 -8.31 -22.75
N ASP A 428 -26.31 -8.42 -21.74
CA ASP A 428 -27.71 -8.03 -21.85
C ASP A 428 -27.84 -6.51 -22.01
N LEU A 429 -27.23 -5.70 -21.13
CA LEU A 429 -27.23 -4.24 -21.26
C LEU A 429 -26.70 -3.77 -22.62
N ALA A 430 -25.64 -4.39 -23.12
CA ALA A 430 -25.09 -4.10 -24.44
C ALA A 430 -26.07 -4.35 -25.60
N LYS A 431 -27.06 -5.24 -25.44
CA LYS A 431 -28.15 -5.47 -26.41
C LYS A 431 -29.28 -4.44 -26.28
N ARG A 432 -29.45 -3.84 -25.10
CA ARG A 432 -30.52 -2.86 -24.82
C ARG A 432 -30.10 -1.45 -25.23
N LEU A 433 -28.82 -1.12 -25.08
CA LEU A 433 -28.24 0.18 -25.40
C LEU A 433 -27.99 0.32 -26.91
N ARG A 434 -28.28 1.50 -27.47
CA ARG A 434 -28.12 1.77 -28.91
C ARG A 434 -26.68 2.11 -29.30
N ASN A 435 -26.04 2.99 -28.54
CA ASN A 435 -24.72 3.55 -28.83
C ASN A 435 -23.70 3.06 -27.80
N GLN A 436 -23.37 1.76 -27.82
CA GLN A 436 -22.55 1.16 -26.77
C GLN A 436 -21.22 0.57 -27.24
N ARG A 437 -20.25 0.54 -26.33
CA ARG A 437 -19.04 -0.29 -26.41
C ARG A 437 -19.00 -1.20 -25.19
N LEU A 438 -18.85 -2.51 -25.40
CA LEU A 438 -18.67 -3.48 -24.31
C LEU A 438 -17.18 -3.78 -24.14
N ARG A 439 -16.68 -3.61 -22.91
CA ARG A 439 -15.30 -3.93 -22.52
C ARG A 439 -15.29 -4.83 -21.29
N ALA A 440 -14.60 -5.95 -21.42
CA ALA A 440 -14.33 -6.85 -20.31
C ALA A 440 -12.98 -6.52 -19.70
N LEU A 441 -12.93 -6.55 -18.38
CA LEU A 441 -11.74 -6.43 -17.56
C LEU A 441 -11.38 -7.81 -16.99
N ASP A 442 -10.12 -8.19 -17.16
CA ASP A 442 -9.56 -9.40 -16.57
C ASP A 442 -9.03 -9.15 -15.15
N ALA A 443 -8.80 -10.24 -14.42
CA ALA A 443 -8.14 -10.25 -13.11
C ALA A 443 -8.77 -9.31 -12.06
N CYS A 444 -10.08 -9.15 -12.11
CA CYS A 444 -10.89 -8.42 -11.14
C CYS A 444 -12.25 -9.08 -10.94
N ASN A 445 -12.92 -8.69 -9.86
CA ASN A 445 -14.28 -9.07 -9.51
C ASN A 445 -15.13 -7.78 -9.42
N HIS A 446 -16.08 -7.66 -8.51
CA HIS A 446 -17.05 -6.56 -8.49
C HIS A 446 -16.48 -5.16 -8.19
N MET A 447 -15.20 -5.02 -7.82
CA MET A 447 -14.62 -3.74 -7.38
C MET A 447 -13.42 -3.29 -8.23
N PRO A 448 -13.52 -3.18 -9.57
CA PRO A 448 -12.38 -2.84 -10.43
C PRO A 448 -11.71 -1.49 -10.10
N MET A 449 -12.47 -0.51 -9.59
CA MET A 449 -11.92 0.78 -9.15
C MET A 449 -10.95 0.65 -7.97
N ILE A 450 -11.03 -0.43 -7.19
CA ILE A 450 -10.13 -0.75 -6.08
C ILE A 450 -9.09 -1.79 -6.51
N GLU A 451 -9.50 -2.82 -7.26
CA GLU A 451 -8.62 -3.93 -7.66
C GLU A 451 -7.57 -3.52 -8.71
N GLN A 452 -7.97 -2.65 -9.63
CA GLN A 452 -7.11 -2.20 -10.74
C GLN A 452 -7.37 -0.73 -11.10
N PRO A 453 -7.20 0.22 -10.16
CA PRO A 453 -7.57 1.62 -10.35
C PRO A 453 -7.00 2.26 -11.62
N ALA A 454 -5.73 1.99 -11.92
CA ALA A 454 -5.06 2.54 -13.11
C ALA A 454 -5.68 2.02 -14.42
N ASN A 455 -6.02 0.73 -14.49
CA ASN A 455 -6.59 0.13 -15.70
C ASN A 455 -8.05 0.56 -15.88
N THR A 456 -8.82 0.58 -14.79
CA THR A 456 -10.20 1.10 -14.79
C THR A 456 -10.24 2.55 -15.24
N ALA A 457 -9.35 3.40 -14.71
CA ALA A 457 -9.25 4.79 -15.13
C ALA A 457 -8.85 4.93 -16.61
N LEU A 458 -7.91 4.11 -17.09
CA LEU A 458 -7.47 4.14 -18.48
C LEU A 458 -8.60 3.81 -19.45
N GLU A 459 -9.40 2.77 -19.17
CA GLU A 459 -10.54 2.39 -20.03
C GLU A 459 -11.64 3.46 -20.03
N ILE A 460 -11.88 4.12 -18.89
CA ILE A 460 -12.79 5.26 -18.79
C ILE A 460 -12.26 6.43 -19.63
N ASP A 461 -11.03 6.90 -19.36
CA ASP A 461 -10.41 8.06 -20.01
C ASP A 461 -10.19 7.86 -21.51
N SER A 462 -9.99 6.61 -21.97
CA SER A 462 -9.86 6.30 -23.40
C SER A 462 -11.20 6.28 -24.15
N PHE A 463 -12.31 6.17 -23.42
CA PHE A 463 -13.65 6.16 -23.99
C PHE A 463 -14.23 7.57 -24.08
N LEU A 464 -14.05 8.38 -23.03
CA LEU A 464 -14.37 9.81 -22.98
C LEU A 464 -13.49 10.59 -23.98
#